data_AF-A0A9Q3KAN0-F1
#
_entry.id   AF-A0A9Q3KAN0-F1
#
_cell.length_a   1.000
_cell.length_b   1.000
_cell.length_c   1.000
_cell.angle_alpha   90.00
_cell.angle_beta   90.00
_cell.angle_gamma   90.00
#
_symmetry.space_group_name_H-M   'P 1'
#
loop_
_entity.id
_entity.type
_entity.pdbx_description
1 polymer ?
#
loop_
_entity_poly.entity_id
_entity_poly.type
_entity_poly.pdbx_seq_one_letter_code
_entity_poly.pdbx_strand_id
1 'polypeptide(L)'
;MKEIHRRRNWPWWKSQIIQRSRNGTWIWQKTMSFKNDKYSVDKDQYEWFLGQSKRLKAIEPQINIQMRNQKLLTQMPGELEHAVKCRCNQDFTLDDIENTL
;
A
#
# COMPACT_ATOMS: atom_id res chain seq x y z
N MET A 1 3.06 17.78 34.45
CA MET A 1 3.16 17.41 33.02
C MET A 1 4.44 16.65 32.63
N LYS A 2 5.60 16.83 33.30
CA LYS A 2 6.87 16.17 32.90
C LYS A 2 6.92 14.63 33.13
N GLU A 3 6.15 14.08 34.06
CA GLU A 3 6.24 12.64 34.41
C GLU A 3 5.47 11.71 33.46
N ILE A 4 4.42 12.20 32.79
CA ILE A 4 3.56 11.41 31.89
C ILE A 4 4.32 11.03 30.61
N HIS A 5 5.30 11.83 30.19
CA HIS A 5 6.14 11.56 29.02
C HIS A 5 7.25 10.54 29.28
N ARG A 6 7.67 10.35 30.54
CA ARG A 6 8.77 9.45 30.91
C ARG A 6 8.40 7.96 30.88
N ARG A 7 7.10 7.61 30.88
CA ARG A 7 6.61 6.22 30.90
C ARG A 7 6.13 5.69 29.54
N ARG A 8 6.29 6.46 28.46
CA ARG A 8 5.76 6.09 27.14
C ARG A 8 6.86 5.51 26.27
N ASN A 9 6.68 4.26 25.86
CA ASN A 9 7.61 3.56 24.98
C ASN A 9 7.57 4.12 23.54
N TRP A 10 8.60 3.80 22.75
CA TRP A 10 8.70 4.27 21.37
C TRP A 10 7.48 3.94 20.48
N PRO A 11 6.87 2.73 20.54
CA PRO A 11 5.66 2.42 19.79
C PRO A 11 4.51 3.41 20.03
N TRP A 12 4.32 3.84 21.27
CA TRP A 12 3.30 4.82 21.60
C TRP A 12 3.58 6.18 20.95
N TRP A 13 4.82 6.67 21.04
CA TRP A 13 5.21 7.94 20.42
C TRP A 13 5.07 7.89 18.90
N LYS A 14 5.48 6.79 18.27
CA LYS A 14 5.30 6.56 16.83
C LYS A 14 3.82 6.63 16.44
N SER A 15 2.93 6.01 17.21
CA SER A 15 1.48 6.07 16.98
C SER A 15 0.94 7.50 17.02
N GLN A 16 1.36 8.30 18.00
CA GLN A 16 0.92 9.70 18.09
C GLN A 16 1.43 10.58 16.96
N ILE A 17 2.68 10.40 16.56
CA ILE A 17 3.26 11.13 15.41
C ILE A 17 2.47 10.80 14.14
N ILE A 18 2.17 9.53 13.93
CA ILE A 18 1.34 9.09 12.80
C ILE A 18 -0.04 9.71 12.90
N GLN A 19 -0.71 9.62 14.04
CA GLN A 19 -2.06 10.16 14.23
C GLN A 19 -2.14 11.66 13.96
N ARG A 20 -1.14 12.43 14.41
CA ARG A 20 -1.07 13.87 14.19
C ARG A 20 -0.74 14.24 12.74
N SER A 21 0.14 13.49 12.09
CA SER A 21 0.57 13.76 10.72
C SER A 21 -0.43 13.28 9.66
N ARG A 22 -1.25 12.29 10.02
CA ARG A 22 -2.24 11.66 9.15
C ARG A 22 -3.59 12.36 9.24
N ASN A 23 -3.60 13.61 8.80
CA ASN A 23 -4.84 14.37 8.67
C ASN A 23 -5.60 13.98 7.39
N GLY A 24 -6.88 14.38 7.30
CA GLY A 24 -7.75 14.05 6.16
C GLY A 24 -7.18 14.51 4.81
N THR A 25 -6.52 15.67 4.77
CA THR A 25 -5.85 16.19 3.57
C THR A 25 -4.73 15.27 3.10
N TRP A 26 -3.88 14.79 4.02
CA TRP A 26 -2.81 13.86 3.69
C TRP A 26 -3.37 12.53 3.17
N ILE A 27 -4.42 12.00 3.80
CA ILE A 27 -5.09 10.77 3.35
C ILE A 27 -5.64 10.94 1.93
N TRP A 28 -6.30 12.07 1.68
CA TRP A 28 -6.84 12.39 0.37
C TRP A 28 -5.74 12.50 -0.68
N GLN A 29 -4.66 13.22 -0.39
CA GLN A 29 -3.51 13.35 -1.30
C GLN A 29 -2.90 11.99 -1.64
N LYS A 30 -2.68 11.13 -0.64
CA LYS A 30 -2.12 9.78 -0.86
C LYS A 30 -3.08 8.89 -1.65
N THR A 31 -4.38 8.99 -1.39
CA THR A 31 -5.42 8.29 -2.17
C THR A 31 -5.39 8.72 -3.63
N MET A 32 -5.25 10.02 -3.91
CA MET A 32 -5.15 10.51 -5.28
C MET A 32 -3.84 10.11 -5.94
N SER A 33 -2.72 10.15 -5.22
CA SER A 33 -1.45 9.61 -5.74
C SER A 33 -1.55 8.13 -6.11
N PHE A 34 -2.27 7.33 -5.32
CA PHE A 34 -2.52 5.93 -5.64
C PHE A 34 -3.37 5.77 -6.91
N LYS A 35 -4.49 6.50 -7.01
CA LYS A 35 -5.41 6.43 -8.17
C LYS A 35 -4.81 6.92 -9.48
N ASN A 36 -3.89 7.88 -9.41
CA ASN A 36 -3.27 8.47 -10.59
C ASN A 36 -2.04 7.69 -11.07
N ASP A 37 -1.41 6.89 -10.20
CA ASP A 37 -0.20 6.15 -10.52
C ASP A 37 -0.52 4.74 -11.02
N LYS A 38 -1.10 4.69 -12.22
CA LYS A 38 -1.37 3.44 -12.93
C LYS A 38 -0.06 2.75 -13.34
N TYR A 39 -0.10 1.43 -13.40
CA TYR A 39 1.01 0.64 -13.92
C TYR A 39 1.19 0.90 -15.42
N SER A 40 2.44 1.01 -15.85
CA SER A 40 2.85 1.13 -17.25
C SER A 40 4.03 0.20 -17.48
N VAL A 41 4.14 -0.38 -18.67
CA VAL A 41 5.18 -1.37 -19.02
C VAL A 41 6.59 -0.79 -18.89
N ASP A 42 6.73 0.53 -18.97
CA ASP A 42 8.02 1.22 -18.84
C ASP A 42 8.56 1.28 -17.39
N LYS A 43 7.77 0.87 -16.39
CA LYS A 43 8.16 0.90 -14.98
C LYS A 43 8.65 -0.47 -14.54
N ASP A 44 9.63 -0.49 -13.64
CA ASP A 44 9.98 -1.72 -12.94
C ASP A 44 8.76 -2.22 -12.13
N GLN A 45 8.38 -3.45 -12.41
CA GLN A 45 7.17 -4.06 -11.87
C GLN A 45 7.25 -4.24 -10.36
N TYR A 46 8.39 -4.75 -9.88
CA TYR A 46 8.60 -5.01 -8.47
C TYR A 46 8.58 -3.72 -7.66
N GLU A 47 9.34 -2.71 -8.11
CA GLU A 47 9.40 -1.40 -7.48
C GLU A 47 8.04 -0.71 -7.45
N TRP A 48 7.30 -0.74 -8.55
CA TRP A 48 5.97 -0.14 -8.61
C TRP A 48 5.01 -0.83 -7.64
N PHE A 49 4.97 -2.17 -7.65
CA PHE A 49 4.11 -2.92 -6.74
C PHE A 49 4.45 -2.69 -5.27
N LEU A 50 5.74 -2.72 -4.94
CA LEU A 50 6.21 -2.44 -3.58
C LEU A 50 5.84 -1.02 -3.15
N GLY A 51 5.99 -0.04 -4.05
CA GLY A 51 5.60 1.35 -3.84
C GLY A 51 4.11 1.51 -3.56
N GLN A 52 3.24 0.94 -4.41
CA GLN A 52 1.79 1.02 -4.21
C GLN A 52 1.33 0.24 -2.97
N SER A 53 1.91 -0.94 -2.71
CA SER A 53 1.62 -1.74 -1.51
C SER A 53 1.92 -0.97 -0.23
N LYS A 54 3.06 -0.28 -0.17
CA LYS A 54 3.42 0.62 0.94
C LYS A 54 2.43 1.78 1.08
N ARG A 55 2.01 2.40 -0.03
CA ARG A 55 1.02 3.49 -0.01
C ARG A 55 -0.33 3.02 0.52
N LEU A 56 -0.83 1.87 0.07
CA LEU A 56 -2.08 1.30 0.56
C LEU A 56 -2.02 0.98 2.05
N LYS A 57 -0.93 0.37 2.54
CA LYS A 57 -0.73 0.15 3.98
C LYS A 57 -0.69 1.45 4.78
N ALA A 58 -0.20 2.54 4.17
CA ALA A 58 -0.17 3.84 4.81
C ALA A 58 -1.56 4.51 4.85
N ILE A 59 -2.39 4.32 3.82
CA ILE A 59 -3.77 4.86 3.72
C ILE A 59 -4.77 4.03 4.53
N GLU A 60 -4.60 2.70 4.58
CA GLU A 60 -5.46 1.72 5.24
C GLU A 60 -4.57 0.67 5.95
N PRO A 61 -4.21 0.85 7.23
CA PRO A 61 -3.21 0.02 7.90
C PRO A 61 -3.74 -1.38 8.24
N GLN A 62 -5.06 -1.49 8.32
CA GLN A 62 -5.78 -2.72 8.62
C GLN A 62 -6.26 -3.42 7.33
N ILE A 63 -5.78 -3.00 6.16
CA ILE A 63 -6.13 -3.66 4.90
C ILE A 63 -5.59 -5.09 4.91
N ASN A 64 -6.47 -6.06 4.64
CA ASN A 64 -6.05 -7.45 4.47
C ASN A 64 -5.30 -7.60 3.12
N ILE A 65 -4.60 -8.73 2.98
CA ILE A 65 -3.78 -8.99 1.80
C ILE A 65 -4.63 -9.10 0.53
N GLN A 66 -5.78 -9.78 0.60
CA GLN A 66 -6.71 -9.95 -0.52
C GLN A 66 -7.17 -8.60 -1.09
N MET A 67 -7.67 -7.72 -0.22
CA MET A 67 -8.27 -6.44 -0.62
C MET A 67 -7.20 -5.44 -1.06
N ARG A 68 -6.00 -5.53 -0.48
CA ARG A 68 -4.83 -4.79 -0.99
C ARG A 68 -4.49 -5.24 -2.41
N ASN A 69 -4.39 -6.53 -2.63
CA ASN A 69 -4.07 -7.11 -3.93
C ASN A 69 -5.13 -6.76 -4.97
N GLN A 70 -6.42 -6.85 -4.62
CA GLN A 70 -7.51 -6.42 -5.49
C GLN A 70 -7.39 -4.94 -5.87
N LYS A 71 -7.12 -4.05 -4.90
CA LYS A 71 -6.90 -2.61 -5.19
C LYS A 71 -5.70 -2.39 -6.11
N LEU A 72 -4.61 -3.13 -5.93
CA LEU A 72 -3.42 -3.04 -6.79
C LEU A 72 -3.74 -3.46 -8.23
N LEU A 73 -4.47 -4.56 -8.39
CA LEU A 73 -4.91 -5.04 -9.71
C LEU A 73 -5.75 -4.01 -10.46
N THR A 74 -6.63 -3.25 -9.78
CA THR A 74 -7.40 -2.18 -10.44
C THR A 74 -6.57 -1.03 -10.98
N GLN A 75 -5.29 -0.93 -10.59
CA GLN A 75 -4.36 0.08 -11.12
C GLN A 75 -3.57 -0.44 -12.33
N MET A 76 -3.79 -1.67 -12.76
CA MET A 76 -3.16 -2.27 -13.93
C MET A 76 -4.02 -2.11 -15.19
N PRO A 77 -3.42 -2.20 -16.39
CA PRO A 77 -4.16 -2.44 -17.62
C PRO A 77 -4.95 -3.76 -17.55
N GLY A 78 -6.13 -3.81 -18.15
CA GLY A 78 -7.06 -4.94 -18.04
C GLY A 78 -6.48 -6.28 -18.48
N GLU A 79 -5.60 -6.30 -19.49
CA GLU A 79 -4.92 -7.53 -19.95
C GLU A 79 -3.97 -8.08 -18.87
N LEU A 80 -3.22 -7.19 -18.21
CA LEU A 80 -2.30 -7.56 -17.15
C LEU A 80 -3.03 -7.98 -15.89
N GLU A 81 -4.10 -7.25 -15.53
CA GLU A 81 -4.99 -7.63 -14.44
C GLU A 81 -5.54 -9.06 -14.64
N HIS A 82 -6.00 -9.36 -15.86
CA HIS A 82 -6.52 -10.69 -16.20
C HIS A 82 -5.42 -11.76 -16.12
N ALA A 83 -4.24 -11.49 -16.69
CA ALA A 83 -3.11 -12.42 -16.64
C ALA A 83 -2.70 -12.77 -15.21
N VAL A 84 -2.60 -11.77 -14.32
CA VAL A 84 -2.26 -11.98 -12.91
C VAL A 84 -3.37 -12.76 -12.20
N LYS A 85 -4.65 -12.44 -12.42
CA LYS A 85 -5.77 -13.20 -11.81
C LYS A 85 -5.81 -14.67 -12.22
N CYS A 86 -5.39 -14.99 -13.44
CA CYS A 86 -5.34 -16.37 -13.92
C CYS A 86 -4.19 -17.18 -13.33
N ARG A 87 -3.07 -16.53 -12.99
CA ARG A 87 -1.82 -17.20 -12.60
C ARG A 87 -1.54 -17.14 -11.09
N CYS A 88 -2.07 -16.13 -10.40
CA CYS A 88 -1.81 -15.89 -8.99
C CYS A 88 -3.05 -16.14 -8.11
N ASN A 89 -2.83 -16.69 -6.92
CA ASN A 89 -3.86 -16.77 -5.88
C ASN A 89 -4.21 -15.38 -5.35
N GLN A 90 -5.40 -15.20 -4.76
CA GLN A 90 -5.85 -13.90 -4.22
C GLN A 90 -4.89 -13.30 -3.16
N ASP A 91 -4.13 -14.15 -2.48
CA ASP A 91 -3.16 -13.80 -1.44
C ASP A 91 -1.73 -13.65 -1.96
N PHE A 92 -1.56 -13.42 -3.27
CA PHE A 92 -0.24 -13.31 -3.87
C PHE A 92 0.66 -12.29 -3.17
N THR A 93 1.93 -12.66 -3.11
CA THR A 93 3.02 -11.85 -2.62
C THR A 93 3.73 -11.15 -3.78
N LEU A 94 4.69 -10.29 -3.45
CA LEU A 94 5.51 -9.63 -4.47
C LEU A 94 6.34 -10.65 -5.26
N ASP A 95 6.80 -11.69 -4.59
CA ASP A 95 7.64 -12.74 -5.18
C ASP A 95 6.81 -13.59 -6.18
N ASP A 96 5.53 -13.80 -5.90
CA ASP A 96 4.62 -14.48 -6.84
C ASP A 96 4.43 -13.68 -8.13
N ILE A 97 4.49 -12.34 -8.06
CA ILE A 97 4.31 -11.46 -9.21
C ILE A 97 5.56 -11.45 -10.10
N GLU A 98 6.75 -11.43 -9.52
CA GLU A 98 8.02 -11.49 -10.25
C GLU A 98 8.16 -12.79 -11.08
N ASN A 99 7.62 -13.90 -10.57
CA ASN A 99 7.63 -15.17 -11.28
C ASN A 99 6.54 -15.30 -12.36
N THR A 100 5.59 -14.35 -12.43
CA THR A 100 4.36 -14.47 -13.23
C THR A 100 4.35 -13.63 -14.50
N LEU A 101 5.10 -12.52 -14.51
CA LEU A 101 5.12 -11.50 -15.57
C LEU A 101 6.55 -11.32 -16.06
#